data_AF-A0A7S8EHV3-F1
#
_entry.id   AF-A0A7S8EHV3-F1
#
_cell.length_a   1.000
_cell.length_b   1.000
_cell.length_c   1.000
_cell.angle_alpha   90.00
_cell.angle_beta   90.00
_cell.angle_gamma   90.00
#
_symmetry.space_group_name_H-M   'P 1'
#
loop_
_entity.id
_entity.type
_entity.pdbx_description
1 polymer ?
#
loop_
_entity_poly.entity_id
_entity_poly.type
_entity_poly.pdbx_seq_one_letter_code
_entity_poly.pdbx_strand_id
1 'polypeptide(L)'
;MGIISPAAAYAIASQWGSYMHATDPGFVFYTFPPNDARPIGADHRRQCLQHTADCLSIASQQATQAGINADNDEDVTELRLLRRFFTETDLRSAP
;
A
#
# COMPACT_ATOMS: atom_id res chain seq x y z
N MET A 1 4.38 13.68 -8.01
CA MET A 1 3.75 12.37 -8.29
C MET A 1 2.25 12.57 -8.44
N GLY A 2 1.60 12.02 -9.46
CA GLY A 2 0.13 12.02 -9.59
C GLY A 2 -0.50 10.86 -8.82
N ILE A 3 -1.83 10.84 -8.72
CA ILE A 3 -2.57 9.66 -8.23
C ILE A 3 -2.49 8.57 -9.32
N ILE A 4 -2.17 7.34 -8.93
CA ILE A 4 -2.16 6.17 -9.83
C ILE A 4 -3.57 5.62 -10.06
N SER A 5 -3.78 4.87 -11.15
CA SER A 5 -5.09 4.26 -11.42
C SER A 5 -5.42 3.13 -10.42
N PRO A 6 -6.71 2.78 -10.22
CA PRO A 6 -7.08 1.66 -9.35
C PRO A 6 -6.44 0.32 -9.75
N ALA A 7 -6.22 0.10 -11.05
CA ALA A 7 -5.56 -1.09 -11.57
C ALA A 7 -4.06 -1.10 -11.25
N ALA A 8 -3.38 0.05 -11.38
CA ALA A 8 -1.99 0.18 -10.99
C ALA A 8 -1.82 0.01 -9.47
N ALA A 9 -2.73 0.60 -8.68
CA ALA A 9 -2.75 0.40 -7.23
C ALA A 9 -3.00 -1.07 -6.85
N TYR A 10 -3.85 -1.79 -7.59
CA TYR A 10 -4.06 -3.22 -7.38
C TYR A 10 -2.80 -4.05 -7.66
N ALA A 11 -2.08 -3.76 -8.76
CA ALA A 11 -0.84 -4.44 -9.10
C ALA A 11 0.20 -4.29 -7.98
N ILE A 12 0.41 -3.06 -7.51
CA ILE A 12 1.34 -2.76 -6.40
C ILE A 12 0.86 -3.46 -5.12
N ALA A 13 -0.38 -3.25 -4.70
CA ALA A 13 -0.91 -3.86 -3.46
C ALA A 13 -0.77 -5.40 -3.44
N SER A 14 -0.93 -6.04 -4.61
CA SER A 14 -0.77 -7.49 -4.76
C SER A 14 0.68 -7.97 -4.58
N GLN A 15 1.68 -7.15 -4.94
CA GLN A 15 3.10 -7.46 -4.69
C GLN A 15 3.43 -7.38 -3.19
N TRP A 16 2.84 -6.41 -2.49
CA TRP A 16 3.09 -6.13 -1.08
C TRP A 16 2.38 -7.06 -0.09
N GLY A 17 1.36 -7.81 -0.53
CA GLY A 17 0.65 -8.77 0.34
C GLY A 17 1.54 -9.86 0.94
N SER A 18 2.70 -10.16 0.33
CA SER A 18 3.62 -11.22 0.75
C SER A 18 4.82 -10.75 1.60
N TYR A 19 5.01 -9.44 1.75
CA TYR A 19 6.26 -8.86 2.28
C TYR A 19 6.35 -8.90 3.84
N MET A 20 5.28 -9.27 4.55
CA MET A 20 5.24 -9.34 6.02
C MET A 20 4.86 -10.74 6.52
N HIS A 21 5.49 -11.16 7.64
CA HIS A 21 5.42 -12.47 8.29
C HIS A 21 4.07 -13.22 8.26
N ALA A 22 4.16 -14.55 8.34
CA ALA A 22 3.09 -15.58 8.29
C ALA A 22 1.83 -15.41 9.18
N THR A 23 1.77 -14.38 10.03
CA THR A 23 0.55 -13.96 10.74
C THR A 23 -0.04 -12.74 10.02
N ASP A 24 -0.59 -13.03 8.85
CA ASP A 24 -0.94 -12.18 7.70
C ASP A 24 -1.61 -10.82 7.99
N PRO A 25 -0.86 -9.71 8.05
CA PRO A 25 -1.42 -8.35 8.03
C PRO A 25 -1.68 -7.83 6.60
N GLY A 26 -1.27 -8.59 5.56
CA GLY A 26 -1.51 -8.30 4.15
C GLY A 26 -2.94 -8.58 3.69
N PHE A 27 -3.75 -9.23 4.55
CA PHE A 27 -5.17 -9.52 4.32
C PHE A 27 -5.95 -8.36 3.68
N VAL A 28 -5.65 -7.14 4.13
CA VAL A 28 -6.31 -5.92 3.65
C VAL A 28 -6.16 -5.76 2.13
N PHE A 29 -4.97 -6.04 1.57
CA PHE A 29 -4.71 -5.95 0.13
C PHE A 29 -5.29 -7.11 -0.68
N TYR A 30 -5.54 -8.27 -0.05
CA TYR A 30 -6.21 -9.40 -0.70
C TYR A 30 -7.73 -9.21 -0.83
N THR A 31 -8.33 -8.28 -0.09
CA THR A 31 -9.77 -8.02 -0.19
C THR A 31 -10.16 -7.22 -1.43
N PHE A 32 -9.20 -6.71 -2.20
CA PHE A 32 -9.48 -5.97 -3.41
C PHE A 32 -9.96 -6.86 -4.55
N PRO A 33 -11.01 -6.44 -5.30
CA PRO A 33 -11.34 -7.08 -6.56
C PRO A 33 -10.16 -6.96 -7.57
N PRO A 34 -10.01 -7.93 -8.50
CA PRO A 34 -9.00 -7.84 -9.55
C PRO A 34 -9.07 -6.50 -10.31
N ASN A 35 -7.92 -5.83 -10.44
CA ASN A 35 -7.74 -4.55 -11.12
C ASN A 35 -8.41 -3.32 -10.48
N ASP A 36 -8.86 -3.42 -9.22
CA ASP A 36 -9.45 -2.27 -8.53
C ASP A 36 -9.12 -2.27 -7.03
N ALA A 37 -8.10 -1.49 -6.66
CA ALA A 37 -7.69 -1.33 -5.26
C ALA A 37 -8.47 -0.24 -4.49
N ARG A 38 -9.63 0.24 -4.97
CA ARG A 38 -10.39 1.24 -4.21
C ARG A 38 -10.88 0.64 -2.88
N PRO A 39 -10.67 1.33 -1.74
CA PRO A 39 -11.16 0.85 -0.45
C PRO A 39 -12.68 0.68 -0.45
N ILE A 40 -13.16 -0.43 0.09
CA ILE A 40 -14.59 -0.80 0.11
C ILE A 40 -15.38 0.03 1.14
N GLY A 41 -14.70 0.56 2.16
CA GLY A 41 -15.30 1.37 3.22
C GLY A 41 -14.25 2.19 3.97
N ALA A 42 -14.70 3.07 4.86
CA ALA A 42 -13.82 3.94 5.66
C ALA A 42 -12.86 3.13 6.56
N ASP A 43 -13.34 2.03 7.17
CA ASP A 43 -12.50 1.14 7.97
C ASP A 43 -11.44 0.43 7.13
N HIS A 44 -11.82 -0.07 5.95
CA HIS A 44 -10.87 -0.67 5.01
C HIS A 44 -9.81 0.37 4.59
N ARG A 45 -10.20 1.60 4.24
CA ARG A 45 -9.26 2.68 3.93
C ARG A 45 -8.27 2.93 5.07
N ARG A 46 -8.78 3.00 6.31
CA ARG A 46 -7.94 3.20 7.51
C ARG A 46 -6.93 2.06 7.67
N GLN A 47 -7.36 0.81 7.47
CA GLN A 47 -6.47 -0.36 7.52
C GLN A 47 -5.40 -0.31 6.43
N CYS A 48 -5.75 0.05 5.19
CA CYS A 48 -4.78 0.23 4.10
C CYS A 48 -3.74 1.29 4.44
N LEU A 49 -4.19 2.45 4.91
CA LEU A 49 -3.31 3.57 5.28
C LEU A 49 -2.36 3.19 6.41
N GLN A 50 -2.85 2.47 7.43
CA GLN A 50 -2.03 1.99 8.53
C GLN A 50 -0.97 1.00 8.03
N HIS A 51 -1.39 0.00 7.24
CA HIS A 51 -0.47 -1.01 6.72
C HIS A 51 0.63 -0.40 5.85
N THR A 52 0.28 0.51 4.93
CA THR A 52 1.28 1.22 4.12
C THR A 52 2.21 2.09 4.97
N ALA A 53 1.72 2.68 6.06
CA ALA A 53 2.56 3.44 6.99
C ALA A 53 3.55 2.54 7.74
N ASP A 54 3.13 1.35 8.16
CA ASP A 54 3.98 0.38 8.85
C ASP A 54 5.10 -0.12 7.91
N CYS A 55 4.77 -0.47 6.65
CA CYS A 55 5.76 -0.85 5.65
C CYS A 55 6.80 0.26 5.40
N LEU A 56 6.36 1.51 5.26
CA LEU A 56 7.26 2.66 5.10
C LEU A 56 8.16 2.86 6.32
N SER A 57 7.65 2.63 7.53
CA SER A 57 8.43 2.73 8.76
C SER A 57 9.54 1.67 8.81
N ILE A 58 9.20 0.42 8.49
CA ILE A 58 10.16 -0.69 8.45
C ILE A 58 11.23 -0.45 7.39
N ALA A 59 10.84 -0.05 6.16
CA ALA A 59 11.78 0.25 5.08
C ALA A 59 12.75 1.38 5.47
N SER A 60 12.23 2.44 6.11
CA SER A 60 13.06 3.55 6.62
C SER A 60 14.05 3.11 7.72
N GLN A 61 13.61 2.25 8.64
CA GLN A 61 14.48 1.69 9.68
C GLN A 61 15.59 0.82 9.09
N GLN A 62 15.24 -0.06 8.15
CA GLN A 62 16.20 -0.93 7.47
C GLN A 62 17.24 -0.12 6.68
N ALA A 63 16.79 0.90 5.94
CA ALA A 63 17.68 1.79 5.19
C ALA A 63 18.65 2.55 6.11
N THR A 64 18.14 3.06 7.24
CA THR A 64 18.96 3.72 8.26
C THR A 64 20.03 2.78 8.82
N GLN A 65 19.67 1.53 9.13
CA GLN A 65 20.61 0.51 9.64
C GLN A 65 21.67 0.12 8.61
N ALA A 66 21.31 0.06 7.34
CA ALA A 66 22.22 -0.27 6.24
C ALA A 66 23.03 0.94 5.73
N GLY A 67 22.75 2.17 6.21
CA GLY A 67 23.42 3.38 5.74
C GLY A 67 23.06 3.77 4.30
N ILE A 68 21.91 3.33 3.80
CA ILE A 68 21.42 3.59 2.45
C ILE A 68 20.26 4.59 2.47
N ASN A 69 20.04 5.29 1.36
CA ASN A 69 18.91 6.19 1.21
C ASN A 69 17.66 5.43 0.76
N ALA A 70 16.66 5.30 1.64
CA ALA A 70 15.35 4.71 1.35
C ALA A 70 14.59 5.42 0.22
N ASP A 71 14.88 6.70 -0.05
CA ASP A 71 14.14 7.48 -1.05
C ASP A 71 14.36 7.01 -2.49
N ASN A 72 15.47 6.31 -2.75
CA ASN A 72 15.78 5.76 -4.07
C ASN A 72 15.26 4.33 -4.23
N ASP A 73 14.65 3.77 -3.18
CA ASP A 73 14.10 2.43 -3.22
C ASP A 73 12.78 2.44 -4.00
N GLU A 74 12.69 1.58 -5.02
CA GLU A 74 11.50 1.41 -5.85
C GLU A 74 10.32 0.99 -4.98
N ASP A 75 10.59 0.13 -3.99
CA ASP A 75 9.61 -0.36 -3.03
C ASP A 75 9.01 0.79 -2.19
N VAL A 76 9.85 1.71 -1.71
CA VAL A 76 9.42 2.88 -0.94
C VAL A 76 8.62 3.84 -1.81
N THR A 77 8.99 3.97 -3.08
CA THR A 77 8.27 4.80 -4.05
C THR A 77 6.86 4.24 -4.30
N GLU A 78 6.74 2.93 -4.51
CA GLU A 78 5.47 2.24 -4.69
C GLU A 78 4.54 2.39 -3.49
N LEU A 79 5.06 2.20 -2.27
CA LEU A 79 4.30 2.41 -1.04
C LEU A 79 3.80 3.85 -0.90
N ARG A 80 4.60 4.85 -1.30
CA ARG A 80 4.17 6.26 -1.30
C ARG A 80 3.03 6.50 -2.29
N LEU A 81 3.10 5.89 -3.48
CA LEU A 81 2.03 5.97 -4.47
C LEU A 81 0.74 5.31 -3.96
N LEU A 82 0.82 4.13 -3.33
CA LEU A 82 -0.32 3.46 -2.71
C LEU A 82 -0.96 4.30 -1.59
N ARG A 83 -0.15 4.82 -0.66
CA ARG A 83 -0.66 5.65 0.44
C ARG A 83 -1.41 6.86 -0.08
N ARG A 84 -0.85 7.51 -1.12
CA ARG A 84 -1.49 8.66 -1.76
C ARG A 84 -2.80 8.25 -2.41
N PHE A 85 -2.81 7.14 -3.15
CA PHE A 85 -4.02 6.60 -3.76
C PHE A 85 -5.12 6.37 -2.72
N PHE A 86 -4.84 5.68 -1.61
CA PHE A 86 -5.84 5.43 -0.56
C PHE A 86 -6.34 6.70 0.15
N THR A 87 -5.52 7.77 0.14
CA THR A 87 -5.88 9.06 0.75
C THR A 87 -6.82 9.86 -0.15
N GLU A 88 -6.52 9.89 -1.46
CA GLU A 88 -7.16 10.80 -2.43
C GLU A 88 -8.24 10.11 -3.28
N THR A 89 -8.32 8.78 -3.31
CA THR A 89 -9.34 8.06 -4.09
C THR A 89 -10.69 8.04 -3.37
N ASP A 90 -11.77 7.86 -4.12
CA ASP A 90 -13.10 7.61 -3.56
C ASP A 90 -13.23 6.17 -3.05
N LEU A 91 -14.17 5.94 -2.14
CA LEU A 91 -14.54 4.58 -1.77
C LEU A 91 -15.16 3.88 -2.99
N ARG A 92 -14.97 2.56 -3.06
CA ARG A 92 -15.63 1.76 -4.09
C ARG A 92 -17.15 1.86 -3.87
N SER A 93 -17.85 2.46 -4.82
CA SER A 93 -19.32 2.41 -4.85
C SER A 93 -19.75 0.94 -4.91
N ALA A 94 -20.70 0.55 -4.06
CA ALA A 94 -21.33 -0.76 -4.18
C ALA A 94 -21.89 -0.93 -5.61
N PRO A 95 -21.82 -2.14 -6.18
CA PRO A 95 -22.50 -2.42 -7.45
C PRO A 95 -24.01 -2.17 -7.34
#